data_AF-A0A840TVQ9-F1
#
_entry.id   AF-A0A840TVQ9-F1
#
_cell.length_a   1.000
_cell.length_b   1.000
_cell.length_c   1.000
_cell.angle_alpha   90.00
_cell.angle_beta   90.00
_cell.angle_gamma   90.00
#
_symmetry.space_group_name_H-M   'P 1'
#
loop_
_entity.id
_entity.type
_entity.pdbx_description
1 polymer ?
#
loop_
_entity_poly.entity_id
_entity_poly.type
_entity_poly.pdbx_seq_one_letter_code
_entity_poly.pdbx_strand_id
1 'polypeptide(L)'
;MKTLLLFGVATLILMLVVSQYFFCPRFEFEARSPFAGPVLYNPYQSIDSTNWVKCNFHAHAKAWRGVPNGKGNASDIHRAYGSLNYGIHCVSNYQQIDTTNSADAGFIPAYEHGYNPAKTHQLVLGGNRVLWLDYLFPQTTENKQNVLNRLQDSQPVIILNHPKIRDGYTEGDLQRLTGYDCM
;
A
#
# COMPACT_ATOMS: atom_id res chain seq x y z
N MET A 1 -15.10 31.53 -19.23
CA MET A 1 -14.81 30.08 -19.13
C MET A 1 -13.42 29.79 -18.56
N LYS A 2 -12.32 30.32 -19.13
CA LYS A 2 -10.94 30.09 -18.63
C LYS A 2 -10.71 30.55 -17.17
N THR A 3 -11.19 31.75 -16.82
CA THR A 3 -11.08 32.30 -15.46
C THR A 3 -11.83 31.47 -14.43
N LEU A 4 -13.07 31.05 -14.75
CA LEU A 4 -13.87 30.18 -13.88
C LEU A 4 -13.22 28.81 -13.66
N LEU A 5 -12.64 28.24 -14.73
CA LEU A 5 -11.87 26.99 -14.62
C LEU A 5 -10.64 27.17 -13.72
N LEU A 6 -9.89 28.25 -13.88
CA LEU A 6 -8.72 28.56 -13.06
C LEU A 6 -9.10 28.71 -11.57
N PHE A 7 -10.17 29.46 -11.28
CA PHE A 7 -10.71 29.58 -9.92
C PHE A 7 -11.14 28.22 -9.35
N GLY A 8 -11.79 27.38 -10.17
CA GLY A 8 -12.18 26.04 -9.76
C GLY A 8 -10.98 25.16 -9.40
N VAL A 9 -9.95 25.14 -10.24
CA VAL A 9 -8.71 24.40 -9.99
C VAL A 9 -7.99 24.92 -8.74
N ALA A 10 -7.85 26.25 -8.60
CA ALA A 10 -7.22 26.86 -7.44
C ALA A 10 -7.97 26.53 -6.14
N THR A 11 -9.30 26.56 -6.18
CA THR A 11 -10.15 26.19 -5.03
C THR A 11 -9.95 24.72 -4.66
N LEU A 12 -9.92 23.80 -5.64
CA LEU A 12 -9.67 22.38 -5.39
C LEU A 12 -8.29 22.16 -4.77
N ILE A 13 -7.24 22.80 -5.31
CA ILE A 13 -5.89 22.73 -4.76
C ILE A 13 -5.88 23.22 -3.31
N LEU A 14 -6.51 24.37 -3.03
CA LEU A 14 -6.61 24.91 -1.68
C LEU A 14 -7.32 23.94 -0.73
N MET A 15 -8.44 23.35 -1.15
CA MET A 15 -9.15 22.34 -0.36
C MET A 15 -8.28 21.11 -0.06
N LEU A 16 -7.51 20.63 -1.03
CA LEU A 16 -6.59 19.51 -0.84
C LEU A 16 -5.44 19.86 0.12
N VAL A 17 -4.88 21.07 0.02
CA VAL A 17 -3.84 21.57 0.93
C VAL A 17 -4.38 21.67 2.36
N VAL A 18 -5.58 22.25 2.53
CA VAL A 18 -6.23 22.36 3.85
C VAL A 18 -6.55 20.96 4.39
N SER A 19 -7.09 20.06 3.57
CA SER A 19 -7.32 18.66 3.96
C SER A 19 -6.05 17.97 4.46
N GLN A 20 -4.93 18.14 3.74
CA GLN A 20 -3.67 17.48 4.06
C GLN A 20 -2.95 18.05 5.28
N TYR A 21 -2.87 19.38 5.40
CA TYR A 21 -2.00 20.01 6.39
C TYR A 21 -2.76 20.58 7.59
N PHE A 22 -4.08 20.78 7.49
CA PHE A 22 -4.90 21.28 8.59
C PHE A 22 -5.77 20.19 9.21
N PHE A 23 -6.42 19.34 8.41
CA PHE A 23 -7.33 18.30 8.92
C PHE A 23 -6.68 16.94 9.17
N CYS A 24 -5.43 16.72 8.74
CA CYS A 24 -4.70 15.53 9.12
C CYS A 24 -4.48 15.52 10.64
N PRO A 25 -4.79 14.40 11.34
CA PRO A 25 -4.48 14.27 12.76
C PRO A 25 -2.99 14.46 13.03
N ARG A 26 -2.70 14.94 14.24
CA ARG A 26 -1.36 14.94 14.82
C ARG A 26 -1.21 13.71 15.70
N PHE A 27 -0.06 13.06 15.63
CA PHE A 27 0.26 11.88 16.41
C PHE A 27 1.39 12.18 17.38
N GLU A 28 1.30 11.57 18.57
CA GLU A 28 2.43 11.44 19.47
C GLU A 28 3.14 10.14 19.11
N PHE A 29 4.39 10.25 18.67
CA PHE A 29 5.21 9.09 18.35
C PHE A 29 6.02 8.68 19.56
N GLU A 30 6.10 7.38 19.82
CA GLU A 30 6.95 6.86 20.88
C GLU A 30 8.41 7.24 20.65
N ALA A 31 9.12 7.46 21.75
CA ALA A 31 10.55 7.71 21.69
C ALA A 31 11.25 6.44 21.19
N ARG A 32 12.14 6.60 20.21
CA ARG A 32 12.99 5.51 19.74
C ARG A 32 13.75 4.89 20.90
N SER A 33 13.74 3.56 20.97
CA SER A 33 14.60 2.79 21.85
C SER A 33 15.34 1.74 21.00
N PRO A 34 16.65 1.56 21.19
CA PRO A 34 17.34 0.40 20.63
C PRO A 34 16.68 -0.87 21.14
N PHE A 35 16.74 -1.94 20.35
CA PHE A 35 16.38 -3.26 20.84
C PHE A 35 17.12 -3.56 22.15
N ALA A 36 16.36 -3.95 23.18
CA ALA A 36 16.89 -4.36 24.47
C ALA A 36 16.29 -5.72 24.81
N GLY A 37 17.16 -6.72 25.02
CA GLY A 37 16.74 -8.07 25.34
C GLY A 37 17.86 -9.07 25.09
N PRO A 38 17.82 -10.25 25.74
CA PRO A 38 18.86 -11.26 25.59
C PRO A 38 18.77 -12.07 24.29
N VAL A 39 17.64 -12.01 23.58
CA VAL A 39 17.34 -12.90 22.45
C VAL A 39 16.69 -12.15 21.30
N LEU A 40 17.24 -12.30 20.10
CA LEU A 40 16.56 -11.94 18.85
C LEU A 40 15.76 -13.15 18.36
N TYR A 41 14.43 -13.05 18.35
CA TYR A 41 13.56 -14.14 17.91
C TYR A 41 13.68 -14.37 16.40
N ASN A 42 14.02 -15.60 15.99
CA ASN A 42 13.94 -16.01 14.59
C ASN A 42 12.61 -16.74 14.35
N PRO A 43 11.62 -16.12 13.67
CA PRO A 43 10.32 -16.73 13.44
C PRO A 43 10.37 -17.98 12.55
N TYR A 44 11.51 -18.24 11.90
CA TYR A 44 11.71 -19.39 11.03
C TYR A 44 12.48 -20.54 11.70
N GLN A 45 12.92 -20.40 12.95
CA GLN A 45 13.83 -21.38 13.58
C GLN A 45 13.23 -22.79 13.67
N SER A 46 11.93 -22.90 13.91
CA SER A 46 11.20 -24.17 14.03
C SER A 46 10.13 -24.34 12.96
N ILE A 47 10.25 -23.65 11.82
CA ILE A 47 9.25 -23.74 10.75
C ILE A 47 9.35 -25.10 10.04
N ASP A 48 8.21 -25.79 9.88
CA ASP A 48 8.12 -26.97 9.03
C ASP A 48 8.11 -26.52 7.56
N SER A 49 9.14 -26.91 6.81
CA SER A 49 9.29 -26.54 5.40
C SER A 49 8.63 -27.49 4.41
N THR A 50 8.01 -28.57 4.89
CA THR A 50 7.38 -29.60 4.04
C THR A 50 6.32 -29.04 3.11
N ASN A 51 5.62 -27.97 3.53
CA ASN A 51 4.50 -27.37 2.80
C ASN A 51 4.75 -25.92 2.37
N TRP A 52 6.00 -25.55 2.06
CA TRP A 52 6.30 -24.20 1.58
C TRP A 52 5.58 -23.90 0.26
N VAL A 53 4.88 -22.77 0.24
CA VAL A 53 4.15 -22.30 -0.93
C VAL A 53 4.86 -21.09 -1.51
N LYS A 54 5.11 -21.14 -2.82
CA LYS A 54 5.66 -20.00 -3.56
C LYS A 54 4.55 -18.97 -3.79
N CYS A 55 4.74 -17.75 -3.28
CA CYS A 55 3.73 -16.69 -3.31
C CYS A 55 4.22 -15.41 -3.98
N ASN A 56 3.32 -14.66 -4.63
CA ASN A 56 3.57 -13.28 -5.04
C ASN A 56 2.33 -12.40 -4.88
N PHE A 57 2.41 -11.40 -4.02
CA PHE A 57 1.27 -10.54 -3.70
C PHE A 57 1.30 -9.19 -4.43
N HIS A 58 2.34 -8.91 -5.21
CA HIS A 58 2.59 -7.59 -5.81
C HIS A 58 2.78 -7.69 -7.32
N ALA A 59 1.68 -7.55 -8.05
CA ALA A 59 1.66 -7.55 -9.51
C ALA A 59 0.59 -6.61 -10.06
N HIS A 60 0.85 -6.01 -11.22
CA HIS A 60 0.01 -4.95 -11.80
C HIS A 60 -0.48 -5.30 -13.20
N ALA A 61 -1.80 -5.39 -13.35
CA ALA A 61 -2.47 -5.36 -14.63
C ALA A 61 -2.76 -3.91 -15.06
N LYS A 62 -3.22 -3.71 -16.30
CA LYS A 62 -3.76 -2.40 -16.69
C LYS A 62 -4.97 -2.04 -15.83
N ALA A 63 -4.84 -0.97 -15.06
CA ALA A 63 -5.91 -0.32 -14.32
C ALA A 63 -6.11 1.12 -14.81
N TRP A 64 -7.26 1.74 -14.53
CA TRP A 64 -7.53 3.15 -14.88
C TRP A 64 -7.25 3.51 -16.35
N ARG A 65 -7.69 2.65 -17.28
CA ARG A 65 -7.41 2.79 -18.73
C ARG A 65 -5.91 2.83 -19.09
N GLY A 66 -5.06 2.25 -18.24
CA GLY A 66 -3.61 2.18 -18.45
C GLY A 66 -2.84 3.42 -18.01
N VAL A 67 -3.41 4.28 -17.17
CA VAL A 67 -2.69 5.44 -16.60
C VAL A 67 -1.50 5.00 -15.73
N PRO A 68 -1.61 3.98 -14.84
CA PRO A 68 -0.48 3.45 -14.10
C PRO A 68 0.35 2.46 -14.95
N ASN A 69 1.54 2.12 -14.47
CA ASN A 69 2.53 1.28 -15.15
C ASN A 69 2.18 -0.22 -15.26
N GLY A 70 0.90 -0.60 -15.15
CA GLY A 70 0.45 -1.98 -15.32
C GLY A 70 0.40 -2.41 -16.79
N LYS A 71 0.70 -3.67 -17.07
CA LYS A 71 0.71 -4.24 -18.43
C LYS A 71 -0.19 -5.47 -18.49
N GLY A 72 -0.69 -5.77 -19.69
CA GLY A 72 -1.62 -6.90 -19.90
C GLY A 72 -2.95 -6.72 -19.15
N ASN A 73 -3.67 -7.83 -18.98
CA ASN A 73 -4.86 -7.93 -18.12
C ASN A 73 -4.58 -8.87 -16.93
N ALA A 74 -5.49 -8.91 -15.96
CA ALA A 74 -5.36 -9.78 -14.79
C ALA A 74 -5.25 -11.27 -15.16
N SER A 75 -6.00 -11.74 -16.16
CA SER A 75 -5.94 -13.13 -16.63
C SER A 75 -4.57 -13.52 -17.18
N ASP A 76 -3.84 -12.59 -17.82
CA ASP A 76 -2.46 -12.81 -18.25
C ASP A 76 -1.52 -13.03 -17.07
N ILE A 77 -1.71 -12.24 -15.99
CA ILE A 77 -0.95 -12.37 -14.76
C ILE A 77 -1.22 -13.72 -14.10
N HIS A 78 -2.49 -14.10 -13.96
CA HIS A 78 -2.86 -15.39 -13.38
C HIS A 78 -2.28 -16.57 -14.18
N ARG A 79 -2.36 -16.50 -15.51
CA ARG A 79 -1.77 -17.51 -16.40
C ARG A 79 -0.25 -17.60 -16.23
N ALA A 80 0.43 -16.45 -16.16
CA ALA A 80 1.88 -16.41 -16.00
C ALA A 80 2.31 -17.03 -14.65
N TYR A 81 1.70 -16.61 -13.54
CA TYR A 81 2.03 -17.17 -12.22
C TYR A 81 1.65 -18.65 -12.10
N GLY A 82 0.52 -19.06 -12.68
CA GLY A 82 0.16 -20.48 -12.81
C GLY A 82 1.23 -21.28 -13.55
N SER A 83 1.72 -20.79 -14.69
CA SER A 83 2.79 -21.46 -15.46
C SER A 83 4.13 -21.54 -14.73
N LEU A 84 4.35 -20.65 -13.75
CA LEU A 84 5.56 -20.59 -12.91
C LEU A 84 5.40 -21.33 -11.57
N ASN A 85 4.32 -22.11 -11.42
CA ASN A 85 3.97 -22.91 -10.25
C ASN A 85 3.92 -22.11 -8.94
N TYR A 86 3.37 -20.89 -8.99
CA TYR A 86 3.02 -20.16 -7.76
C TYR A 86 1.73 -20.75 -7.17
N GLY A 87 1.75 -21.08 -5.89
CA GLY A 87 0.56 -21.60 -5.20
C GLY A 87 -0.43 -20.50 -4.82
N ILE A 88 0.07 -19.29 -4.52
CA ILE A 88 -0.77 -18.11 -4.27
C ILE A 88 -0.20 -16.92 -5.03
N HIS A 89 -1.06 -16.14 -5.68
CA HIS A 89 -0.65 -14.88 -6.26
C HIS A 89 -1.82 -13.90 -6.33
N CYS A 90 -1.51 -12.60 -6.28
CA CYS A 90 -2.50 -11.53 -6.33
C CYS A 90 -2.24 -10.57 -7.49
N VAL A 91 -3.33 -9.96 -7.99
CA VAL A 91 -3.26 -8.76 -8.82
C VAL A 91 -3.60 -7.57 -7.93
N SER A 92 -2.59 -6.76 -7.61
CA SER A 92 -2.63 -5.68 -6.63
C SER A 92 -2.57 -4.32 -7.31
N ASN A 93 -3.54 -4.04 -8.19
CA ASN A 93 -3.54 -2.81 -8.98
C ASN A 93 -3.57 -1.55 -8.09
N TYR A 94 -3.06 -0.42 -8.62
CA TYR A 94 -3.12 0.88 -7.94
C TYR A 94 -4.57 1.28 -7.61
N GLN A 95 -4.89 1.46 -6.32
CA GLN A 95 -6.23 1.82 -5.81
C GLN A 95 -7.40 1.05 -6.42
N GLN A 96 -7.20 -0.22 -6.80
CA GLN A 96 -8.23 -1.03 -7.42
C GLN A 96 -8.04 -2.48 -7.00
N ILE A 97 -9.07 -3.05 -6.35
CA ILE A 97 -9.12 -4.49 -6.09
C ILE A 97 -9.56 -5.18 -7.38
N ASP A 98 -8.72 -6.07 -7.88
CA ASP A 98 -9.09 -6.95 -8.99
C ASP A 98 -9.93 -8.13 -8.46
N THR A 99 -11.00 -8.47 -9.18
CA THR A 99 -11.93 -9.55 -8.80
C THR A 99 -11.88 -10.73 -9.77
N THR A 100 -10.91 -10.75 -10.69
CA THR A 100 -10.66 -11.91 -11.55
C THR A 100 -10.37 -13.10 -10.65
N ASN A 101 -11.03 -14.23 -10.93
CA ASN A 101 -10.90 -15.45 -10.14
C ASN A 101 -11.28 -15.30 -8.65
N SER A 102 -12.14 -14.34 -8.30
CA SER A 102 -12.61 -14.12 -6.92
C SER A 102 -13.39 -15.29 -6.30
N ALA A 103 -13.80 -16.27 -7.10
CA ALA A 103 -14.45 -17.50 -6.64
C ALA A 103 -13.45 -18.61 -6.25
N ASP A 104 -12.15 -18.45 -6.55
CA ASP A 104 -11.15 -19.46 -6.27
C ASP A 104 -10.81 -19.49 -4.76
N ALA A 105 -10.61 -20.68 -4.20
CA ALA A 105 -10.34 -20.85 -2.76
C ALA A 105 -9.05 -20.15 -2.27
N GLY A 106 -8.11 -19.88 -3.17
CA GLY A 106 -6.85 -19.17 -2.89
C GLY A 106 -6.90 -17.66 -3.20
N PHE A 107 -8.06 -17.11 -3.54
CA PHE A 107 -8.19 -15.69 -3.84
C PHE A 107 -7.98 -14.84 -2.59
N ILE A 108 -7.07 -13.88 -2.69
CA ILE A 108 -6.85 -12.86 -1.66
C ILE A 108 -6.99 -11.49 -2.33
N PRO A 109 -7.96 -10.66 -1.92
CA PRO A 109 -8.13 -9.33 -2.49
C PRO A 109 -6.90 -8.48 -2.14
N ALA A 110 -6.38 -7.76 -3.13
CA ALA A 110 -5.19 -6.93 -2.94
C ALA A 110 -5.28 -5.65 -3.78
N TYR A 111 -4.66 -4.58 -3.28
CA TYR A 111 -4.40 -3.39 -4.08
C TYR A 111 -3.17 -2.64 -3.56
N GLU A 112 -2.50 -1.88 -4.44
CA GLU A 112 -1.45 -0.95 -4.03
C GLU A 112 -2.08 0.42 -3.73
N HIS A 113 -2.08 0.80 -2.47
CA HIS A 113 -2.48 2.12 -2.01
C HIS A 113 -1.36 3.13 -2.28
N GLY A 114 -1.77 4.37 -2.57
CA GLY A 114 -0.86 5.49 -2.79
C GLY A 114 -0.80 5.90 -4.26
N TYR A 115 -1.02 7.19 -4.51
CA TYR A 115 -0.89 7.81 -5.83
C TYR A 115 -0.15 9.15 -5.78
N ASN A 116 0.54 9.41 -4.66
CA ASN A 116 1.38 10.59 -4.50
C ASN A 116 2.67 10.51 -5.36
N PRO A 117 3.26 11.66 -5.74
CA PRO A 117 4.46 11.70 -6.59
C PRO A 117 5.70 11.04 -5.97
N ALA A 118 5.79 11.03 -4.64
CA ALA A 118 6.89 10.44 -3.86
C ALA A 118 6.83 8.91 -3.77
N LYS A 119 5.80 8.28 -4.35
CA LYS A 119 5.65 6.81 -4.37
C LYS A 119 5.57 6.19 -2.98
N THR A 120 5.03 6.92 -2.00
CA THR A 120 4.69 6.36 -0.69
C THR A 120 3.55 5.37 -0.85
N HIS A 121 3.86 4.09 -1.02
CA HIS A 121 2.89 3.06 -1.37
C HIS A 121 2.80 1.97 -0.31
N GLN A 122 1.61 1.39 -0.18
CA GLN A 122 1.38 0.23 0.68
C GLN A 122 0.62 -0.82 -0.11
N LEU A 123 1.05 -2.08 -0.02
CA LEU A 123 0.22 -3.19 -0.45
C LEU A 123 -0.77 -3.50 0.67
N VAL A 124 -2.05 -3.51 0.32
CA VAL A 124 -3.15 -3.87 1.21
C VAL A 124 -3.62 -5.25 0.81
N LEU A 125 -3.40 -6.25 1.65
CA LEU A 125 -3.70 -7.65 1.38
C LEU A 125 -4.83 -8.14 2.29
N GLY A 126 -5.90 -8.68 1.72
CA GLY A 126 -7.09 -9.14 2.46
C GLY A 126 -8.15 -8.07 2.72
N GLY A 127 -7.94 -6.82 2.25
CA GLY A 127 -8.91 -5.74 2.39
C GLY A 127 -10.13 -5.92 1.49
N ASN A 128 -11.33 -5.59 2.00
CA ASN A 128 -12.60 -5.73 1.25
C ASN A 128 -13.02 -4.46 0.49
N ARG A 129 -12.31 -3.34 0.69
CA ARG A 129 -12.61 -2.06 0.04
C ARG A 129 -11.34 -1.23 -0.17
N VAL A 130 -11.37 -0.38 -1.19
CA VAL A 130 -10.30 0.59 -1.44
C VAL A 130 -10.44 1.78 -0.51
N LEU A 131 -9.39 2.10 0.24
CA LEU A 131 -9.26 3.39 0.91
C LEU A 131 -8.89 4.46 -0.13
N TRP A 132 -9.77 5.45 -0.31
CA TRP A 132 -9.53 6.57 -1.22
C TRP A 132 -8.75 7.73 -0.61
N LEU A 133 -8.62 7.78 0.71
CA LEU A 133 -7.81 8.80 1.37
C LEU A 133 -6.33 8.54 1.08
N ASP A 134 -5.71 9.40 0.29
CA ASP A 134 -4.25 9.57 0.20
C ASP A 134 -3.92 11.07 0.12
N TYR A 135 -2.67 11.41 0.40
CA TYR A 135 -2.17 12.77 0.48
C TYR A 135 -1.27 13.10 -0.71
N LEU A 136 -1.71 14.02 -1.57
CA LEU A 136 -1.09 14.30 -2.87
C LEU A 136 0.19 15.14 -2.79
N PHE A 137 0.25 16.09 -1.85
CA PHE A 137 1.42 16.93 -1.66
C PHE A 137 2.48 16.18 -0.84
N PRO A 138 3.74 16.66 -0.76
CA PRO A 138 4.77 16.01 0.03
C PRO A 138 4.25 15.59 1.42
N GLN A 139 4.20 14.28 1.63
CA GLN A 139 3.59 13.71 2.82
C GLN A 139 4.53 13.88 4.03
N THR A 140 3.97 14.38 5.11
CA THR A 140 4.62 14.38 6.43
C THR A 140 4.51 13.00 7.09
N THR A 141 5.30 12.74 8.14
CA THR A 141 5.15 11.50 8.93
C THR A 141 3.73 11.34 9.52
N GLU A 142 3.07 12.46 9.87
CA GLU A 142 1.67 12.49 10.32
C GLU A 142 0.71 12.00 9.23
N ASN A 143 0.91 12.47 7.99
CA ASN A 143 0.12 12.05 6.83
C ASN A 143 0.25 10.54 6.61
N LYS A 144 1.48 10.02 6.69
CA LYS A 144 1.78 8.59 6.53
C LYS A 144 1.14 7.75 7.64
N GLN A 145 1.24 8.19 8.90
CA GLN A 145 0.62 7.49 10.03
C GLN A 145 -0.90 7.49 9.94
N ASN A 146 -1.52 8.60 9.50
CA ASN A 146 -2.96 8.64 9.30
C ASN A 146 -3.40 7.65 8.22
N VAL A 147 -2.68 7.57 7.09
CA VAL A 147 -2.97 6.57 6.05
C VAL A 147 -2.88 5.15 6.62
N LEU A 148 -1.80 4.80 7.33
CA LEU A 148 -1.65 3.48 7.95
C LEU A 148 -2.80 3.16 8.90
N ASN A 149 -3.17 4.09 9.79
CA ASN A 149 -4.28 3.89 10.72
C ASN A 149 -5.63 3.67 10.01
N ARG A 150 -5.85 4.31 8.85
CA ARG A 150 -7.09 4.16 8.07
C ARG A 150 -7.10 2.89 7.22
N LEU A 151 -5.92 2.41 6.81
CA LEU A 151 -5.77 1.16 6.08
C LEU A 151 -6.05 -0.07 6.93
N GLN A 152 -5.89 0.04 8.25
CA GLN A 152 -6.18 -1.03 9.21
C GLN A 152 -7.68 -1.41 9.32
N ASP A 153 -8.57 -0.70 8.63
CA ASP A 153 -9.98 -1.08 8.59
C ASP A 153 -10.15 -2.46 7.93
N SER A 154 -10.90 -3.34 8.60
CA SER A 154 -11.07 -4.76 8.22
C SER A 154 -9.82 -5.64 8.44
N GLN A 155 -8.82 -5.15 9.20
CA GLN A 155 -7.59 -5.89 9.59
C GLN A 155 -6.85 -6.58 8.42
N PRO A 156 -6.57 -5.88 7.31
CA PRO A 156 -5.71 -6.42 6.26
C PRO A 156 -4.25 -6.52 6.74
N VAL A 157 -3.46 -7.28 6.00
CA VAL A 157 -2.00 -7.21 6.10
C VAL A 157 -1.52 -6.01 5.29
N ILE A 158 -0.82 -5.08 5.94
CA ILE A 158 -0.29 -3.85 5.35
C ILE A 158 1.21 -3.96 5.18
N ILE A 159 1.66 -3.81 3.94
CA ILE A 159 3.07 -3.99 3.57
C ILE A 159 3.58 -2.69 2.97
N LEU A 160 4.69 -2.15 3.47
CA LEU A 160 5.28 -0.93 2.89
C LEU A 160 6.03 -1.29 1.61
N ASN A 161 5.45 -0.95 0.46
CA ASN A 161 6.05 -1.32 -0.82
C ASN A 161 7.27 -0.45 -1.11
N HIS A 162 8.35 -1.09 -1.55
CA HIS A 162 9.58 -0.48 -2.08
C HIS A 162 9.96 0.86 -1.39
N PRO A 163 10.12 0.88 -0.04
CA PRO A 163 10.05 2.10 0.78
C PRO A 163 11.00 3.24 0.35
N LYS A 164 12.17 2.87 -0.19
CA LYS A 164 13.22 3.81 -0.62
C LYS A 164 12.94 4.47 -1.97
N ILE A 165 11.99 3.99 -2.77
CA ILE A 165 11.71 4.59 -4.08
C ILE A 165 11.23 6.03 -3.88
N ARG A 166 12.01 6.98 -4.43
CA ARG A 166 11.74 8.44 -4.35
C ARG A 166 11.54 8.95 -2.92
N ASP A 167 12.17 8.30 -1.95
CA ASP A 167 12.05 8.62 -0.52
C ASP A 167 10.59 8.59 -0.03
N GLY A 168 9.77 7.70 -0.60
CA GLY A 168 8.38 7.47 -0.16
C GLY A 168 8.30 7.20 1.35
N TYR A 169 9.27 6.46 1.89
CA TYR A 169 9.54 6.34 3.31
C TYR A 169 11.01 6.60 3.62
N THR A 170 11.25 7.53 4.53
CA THR A 170 12.60 7.81 5.04
C THR A 170 12.93 6.94 6.25
N GLU A 171 14.20 6.82 6.61
CA GLU A 171 14.60 6.17 7.87
C GLU A 171 13.92 6.81 9.09
N GLY A 172 13.75 8.14 9.08
CA GLY A 172 13.06 8.86 10.14
C GLY A 172 11.56 8.56 10.21
N ASP A 173 10.93 8.17 9.10
CA ASP A 173 9.56 7.66 9.11
C ASP A 173 9.53 6.26 9.72
N LEU A 174 10.40 5.35 9.27
CA LEU A 174 10.43 3.96 9.74
C LEU A 174 10.80 3.82 11.22
N GLN A 175 11.46 4.83 11.80
CA GLN A 175 11.72 4.92 13.24
C GLN A 175 10.49 5.29 14.07
N ARG A 176 9.42 5.79 13.45
CA ARG A 176 8.25 6.38 14.14
C ARG A 176 6.93 5.72 13.76
N LEU A 177 6.78 5.32 12.49
CA LEU A 177 5.55 4.77 11.98
C LEU A 177 5.25 3.41 12.58
N THR A 178 3.96 3.16 12.83
CA THR A 178 3.44 1.89 13.33
C THR A 178 2.18 1.49 12.55
N GLY A 179 1.68 0.27 12.74
CA GLY A 179 0.47 -0.21 12.08
C GLY A 179 0.70 -0.71 10.64
N TYR A 180 1.91 -1.15 10.32
CA TYR A 180 2.23 -1.98 9.16
C TYR A 180 2.84 -3.30 9.64
N ASP A 181 2.73 -4.35 8.84
CA ASP A 181 3.09 -5.72 9.23
C ASP A 181 4.45 -6.15 8.68
N CYS A 182 4.81 -5.69 7.48
CA CYS A 182 6.13 -5.94 6.88
C CYS A 182 6.50 -4.91 5.80
N MET A 183 7.70 -5.06 5.22
CA MET A 183 8.28 -4.20 4.18
C MET A 183 8.94 -5.06 3.10
#